data_AF-A0A7X2IW84-F1
#
_entry.id   AF-A0A7X2IW84-F1
#
_cell.length_a   1.000
_cell.length_b   1.000
_cell.length_c   1.000
_cell.angle_alpha   90.00
_cell.angle_beta   90.00
_cell.angle_gamma   90.00
#
_symmetry.space_group_name_H-M   'P 1'
#
loop_
_entity.id
_entity.type
_entity.pdbx_description
1 polymer ?
#
loop_
_entity_poly.entity_id
_entity_poly.type
_entity_poly.pdbx_seq_one_letter_code
_entity_poly.pdbx_strand_id
1 'polypeptide(L)'
;MKDDVRILTEKLLQQAQISMDNFQETLLKDGENDFFSVVKPAVEEADSLIDEWKKKTAQWIKEAAPKYIHISQVEAAAENLEQLVLQSYYKDSKQKRFKNQKESIDYFLQSILDELS
;
A
#
# COMPACT_ATOMS: atom_id res chain seq x y z
N MET A 1 -3.38 16.18 11.89
CA MET A 1 -4.26 14.99 11.84
C MET A 1 -4.84 14.73 10.46
N LYS A 2 -5.75 15.55 9.92
CA LYS A 2 -6.20 15.41 8.51
C LYS A 2 -5.02 15.52 7.53
N ASP A 3 -4.11 16.47 7.76
CA ASP A 3 -2.90 16.63 6.94
C ASP A 3 -1.98 15.41 7.04
N ASP A 4 -1.85 14.80 8.23
CA ASP A 4 -1.06 13.57 8.41
C ASP A 4 -1.65 12.42 7.61
N VAL A 5 -2.98 12.22 7.65
CA VAL A 5 -3.66 11.19 6.88
C VAL A 5 -3.49 11.44 5.37
N ARG A 6 -3.63 12.70 4.92
CA ARG A 6 -3.41 13.07 3.52
C ARG A 6 -2.00 12.71 3.06
N ILE A 7 -0.97 13.17 3.78
CA ILE A 7 0.44 12.92 3.46
C ILE A 7 0.75 11.42 3.44
N LEU A 8 0.28 10.67 4.45
CA LEU A 8 0.52 9.23 4.53
C LEU A 8 -0.20 8.48 3.39
N THR A 9 -1.42 8.91 3.02
CA THR A 9 -2.17 8.32 1.91
C THR A 9 -1.47 8.57 0.57
N GLU A 10 -0.94 9.77 0.35
CA GLU A 10 -0.13 10.11 -0.84
C GLU A 10 1.16 9.28 -0.89
N LYS A 11 1.84 9.10 0.25
CA LYS A 11 3.02 8.22 0.33
C LYS A 11 2.69 6.77 0.02
N LEU A 12 1.53 6.26 0.43
CA LEU A 12 1.10 4.90 0.10
C LEU A 12 0.74 4.73 -1.38
N LEU A 13 0.17 5.75 -2.02
CA LEU A 13 -0.01 5.74 -3.49
C LEU A 13 1.35 5.66 -4.20
N GLN A 14 2.35 6.41 -3.72
CA GLN A 14 3.73 6.31 -4.23
C GLN A 14 4.33 4.92 -3.99
N GLN A 15 4.16 4.36 -2.79
CA GLN A 15 4.64 3.01 -2.46
C GLN A 15 3.98 1.93 -3.34
N ALA A 16 2.68 2.05 -3.62
CA ALA A 16 1.97 1.15 -4.52
C ALA A 16 2.51 1.25 -5.97
N GLN A 17 2.90 2.45 -6.41
CA GLN A 17 3.57 2.64 -7.69
C GLN A 17 4.98 2.05 -7.71
N ILE A 18 5.79 2.30 -6.69
CA ILE A 18 7.12 1.70 -6.53
C ILE A 18 7.03 0.17 -6.59
N SER A 19 6.02 -0.42 -5.93
CA SER A 19 5.78 -1.86 -5.96
C SER A 19 5.43 -2.37 -7.36
N MET A 20 4.70 -1.60 -8.16
CA MET A 20 4.43 -1.94 -9.57
C MET A 20 5.69 -1.87 -10.43
N ASP A 21 6.50 -0.84 -10.26
CA ASP A 21 7.73 -0.66 -11.02
C ASP A 21 8.73 -1.79 -10.68
N ASN A 22 8.91 -2.08 -9.39
CA ASN A 22 9.73 -3.20 -8.90
C ASN A 22 9.22 -4.56 -9.40
N PHE A 23 7.90 -4.75 -9.46
CA PHE A 23 7.33 -5.97 -10.02
C PHE A 23 7.68 -6.13 -11.51
N GLN A 24 7.58 -5.05 -12.29
CA GLN A 24 7.97 -5.07 -13.71
C GLN A 24 9.46 -5.38 -13.89
N GLU A 25 10.33 -4.79 -13.07
CA GLU A 25 11.76 -5.08 -13.07
C GLU A 25 12.06 -6.53 -12.69
N THR A 26 11.39 -7.05 -11.65
CA THR A 26 11.53 -8.44 -11.19
C THR A 26 11.12 -9.45 -12.27
N LEU A 27 10.12 -9.14 -13.08
CA LEU A 27 9.71 -9.99 -14.22
C LEU A 27 10.79 -10.07 -15.32
N LEU A 28 11.61 -9.02 -15.48
CA LEU A 28 12.62 -8.93 -16.53
C LEU A 28 14.00 -9.44 -16.07
N LYS A 29 14.30 -9.35 -14.78
CA LYS A 29 15.59 -9.73 -14.18
C LYS A 29 15.77 -11.24 -14.17
N ASP A 30 16.99 -11.73 -14.36
CA ASP A 30 17.33 -13.15 -14.14
C ASP A 30 17.63 -13.42 -12.65
N GLY A 31 17.25 -14.61 -12.18
CA GLY A 31 17.41 -15.00 -10.77
C GLY A 31 16.31 -14.46 -9.84
N GLU A 32 16.52 -14.65 -8.53
CA GLU A 32 15.62 -14.25 -7.45
C GLU A 32 16.20 -13.06 -6.67
N ASN A 33 15.34 -12.27 -6.02
CA ASN A 33 15.78 -11.21 -5.12
C ASN A 33 16.26 -11.80 -3.79
N ASP A 34 17.39 -11.30 -3.29
CA ASP A 34 17.92 -11.75 -2.01
C ASP A 34 17.02 -11.29 -0.85
N PHE A 35 16.60 -12.25 -0.03
CA PHE A 35 15.62 -11.98 1.02
C PHE A 35 16.16 -11.01 2.08
N PHE A 36 17.41 -11.19 2.53
CA PHE A 36 17.92 -10.44 3.69
C PHE A 36 18.39 -9.03 3.35
N SER A 37 18.97 -8.83 2.16
CA SER A 37 19.55 -7.56 1.73
C SER A 37 18.62 -6.70 0.88
N VAL A 38 17.57 -7.28 0.29
CA VAL A 38 16.65 -6.56 -0.61
C VAL A 38 15.21 -6.63 -0.11
N VAL A 39 14.65 -7.85 -0.01
CA VAL A 39 13.21 -8.00 0.25
C VAL A 39 12.85 -7.52 1.66
N LYS A 40 13.56 -8.02 2.68
CA LYS A 40 13.27 -7.72 4.08
C LYS A 40 13.36 -6.22 4.39
N PRO A 41 14.43 -5.49 4.03
CA PRO A 41 14.52 -4.05 4.31
C PRO A 41 13.38 -3.25 3.65
N ALA A 42 13.01 -3.60 2.42
CA ALA A 42 11.94 -2.90 1.70
C ALA A 42 10.55 -3.17 2.31
N VAL A 43 10.29 -4.40 2.74
CA VAL A 43 9.05 -4.75 3.45
C VAL A 43 9.00 -4.05 4.80
N GLU A 44 10.08 -4.04 5.59
CA GLU A 44 10.12 -3.36 6.89
C GLU A 44 9.90 -1.84 6.78
N GLU A 45 10.42 -1.20 5.74
CA GLU A 45 10.18 0.22 5.44
C GLU A 45 8.70 0.47 5.09
N ALA A 46 8.12 -0.35 4.23
CA ALA A 46 6.72 -0.22 3.84
C ALA A 46 5.76 -0.51 5.01
N ASP A 47 6.03 -1.55 5.80
CA ASP A 47 5.23 -1.92 6.97
C ASP A 47 5.14 -0.76 7.97
N SER A 48 6.27 -0.08 8.20
CA SER A 48 6.32 1.10 9.08
C SER A 48 5.40 2.22 8.58
N LEU A 49 5.38 2.47 7.27
CA LEU A 49 4.50 3.47 6.65
C LEU A 49 3.02 3.06 6.71
N ILE A 50 2.73 1.79 6.42
CA ILE A 50 1.37 1.22 6.43
C ILE A 50 0.79 1.26 7.85
N ASP A 51 1.56 0.90 8.86
CA ASP A 51 1.13 0.92 10.26
C ASP A 51 0.86 2.33 10.77
N GLU A 52 1.72 3.29 10.42
CA GLU A 52 1.50 4.69 10.77
C GLU A 52 0.22 5.22 10.12
N TRP A 53 0.03 4.97 8.82
CA TRP A 53 -1.18 5.34 8.10
C TRP A 53 -2.43 4.69 8.72
N LYS A 54 -2.42 3.37 8.96
CA LYS A 54 -3.54 2.64 9.55
C LYS A 54 -3.97 3.26 10.89
N LYS A 55 -3.01 3.57 11.76
CA LYS A 55 -3.26 4.22 13.06
C LYS A 55 -3.86 5.61 12.91
N LYS A 56 -3.29 6.46 12.05
CA LYS A 56 -3.75 7.84 11.84
C LYS A 56 -5.12 7.89 11.19
N THR A 57 -5.35 7.04 10.20
CA THR A 57 -6.64 6.93 9.49
C THR A 57 -7.73 6.39 10.42
N ALA A 58 -7.44 5.37 11.24
CA ALA A 58 -8.39 4.87 12.23
C ALA A 58 -8.78 5.96 13.26
N GLN A 59 -7.81 6.75 13.72
CA GLN A 59 -8.08 7.89 14.59
C GLN A 59 -8.96 8.94 13.89
N TRP A 60 -8.64 9.30 12.66
CA TRP A 60 -9.45 10.24 11.87
C TRP A 60 -10.88 9.74 11.65
N ILE A 61 -11.09 8.46 11.34
CA ILE A 61 -12.44 7.88 11.19
C ILE A 61 -13.24 8.03 12.48
N LYS A 62 -12.62 7.76 13.63
CA LYS A 62 -13.28 7.88 14.94
C LYS A 62 -13.71 9.31 15.26
N GLU A 63 -12.91 10.29 14.88
CA GLU A 63 -13.14 11.71 15.21
C GLU A 63 -14.03 12.43 14.20
N ALA A 64 -13.84 12.16 12.91
CA ALA A 64 -14.53 12.85 11.82
C ALA A 64 -15.76 12.10 11.29
N ALA A 65 -15.90 10.81 11.59
CA ALA A 65 -16.99 9.94 11.13
C ALA A 65 -17.33 10.12 9.62
N PRO A 66 -16.34 9.91 8.72
CA PRO A 66 -16.55 10.05 7.28
C PRO A 66 -17.66 9.13 6.78
N LYS A 67 -18.41 9.59 5.78
CA LYS A 67 -19.67 8.93 5.40
C LYS A 67 -19.47 7.56 4.75
N TYR A 68 -18.37 7.39 4.02
CA TYR A 68 -18.15 6.21 3.16
C TYR A 68 -16.84 5.46 3.44
N ILE A 69 -16.11 5.84 4.49
CA ILE A 69 -14.84 5.21 4.86
C ILE A 69 -14.99 4.53 6.21
N HIS A 70 -14.81 3.20 6.23
CA HIS A 70 -14.92 2.37 7.42
C HIS A 70 -13.59 1.70 7.79
N ILE A 71 -13.39 1.41 9.08
CA ILE A 71 -12.14 0.82 9.61
C ILE A 71 -11.80 -0.50 8.90
N SER A 72 -12.79 -1.36 8.61
CA SER A 72 -12.55 -2.63 7.93
C SER A 72 -11.98 -2.47 6.52
N GLN A 73 -12.30 -1.37 5.82
CA GLN A 73 -11.70 -1.09 4.50
C GLN A 73 -10.24 -0.64 4.65
N VAL A 74 -9.92 0.11 5.71
CA VAL A 74 -8.54 0.53 6.04
C VAL A 74 -7.68 -0.69 6.36
N GLU A 75 -8.18 -1.61 7.20
CA GLU A 75 -7.49 -2.86 7.53
C GLU A 75 -7.26 -3.72 6.29
N ALA A 76 -8.29 -3.92 5.46
CA ALA A 76 -8.16 -4.67 4.22
C ALA A 76 -7.18 -4.03 3.23
N ALA A 77 -7.14 -2.69 3.14
CA ALA A 77 -6.20 -1.99 2.28
C ALA A 77 -4.76 -2.10 2.79
N ALA A 78 -4.55 -2.05 4.11
CA ALA A 78 -3.24 -2.27 4.73
C ALA A 78 -2.69 -3.67 4.40
N GLU A 79 -3.48 -4.72 4.63
CA GLU A 79 -3.08 -6.10 4.30
C GLU A 79 -2.78 -6.26 2.81
N ASN A 80 -3.58 -5.63 1.94
CA ASN A 80 -3.34 -5.68 0.50
C ASN A 80 -2.06 -4.94 0.10
N LEU A 81 -1.72 -3.82 0.74
CA LEU A 81 -0.47 -3.09 0.53
C LEU A 81 0.74 -3.94 0.95
N GLU A 82 0.71 -4.54 2.14
CA GLU A 82 1.77 -5.44 2.63
C GLU A 82 2.02 -6.58 1.62
N GLN A 83 0.93 -7.20 1.14
CA GLN A 83 1.01 -8.25 0.13
C GLN A 83 1.53 -7.74 -1.22
N LEU A 84 1.12 -6.55 -1.66
CA LEU A 84 1.58 -5.95 -2.91
C LEU A 84 3.10 -5.70 -2.88
N VAL A 85 3.60 -5.15 -1.77
CA VAL A 85 5.03 -4.89 -1.58
C VAL A 85 5.81 -6.20 -1.63
N LEU A 86 5.42 -7.20 -0.83
CA LEU A 86 6.10 -8.49 -0.81
C LEU A 86 6.10 -9.16 -2.20
N GLN A 87 4.93 -9.22 -2.84
CA GLN A 87 4.77 -9.87 -4.15
C GLN A 87 5.56 -9.20 -5.26
N SER A 88 5.91 -7.91 -5.11
CA SER A 88 6.69 -7.18 -6.12
C SER A 88 8.11 -7.76 -6.31
N TYR A 89 8.62 -8.50 -5.32
CA TYR A 89 9.95 -9.11 -5.36
C TYR A 89 9.97 -10.55 -5.89
N TYR A 90 8.82 -11.15 -6.24
CA TYR A 90 8.72 -12.54 -6.66
C TYR A 90 8.00 -12.70 -8.00
N LYS A 91 8.57 -13.54 -8.88
CA LYS A 91 8.04 -13.81 -10.23
C LYS A 91 6.78 -14.67 -10.24
N ASP A 92 6.51 -15.40 -9.15
CA ASP A 92 5.38 -16.33 -9.06
C ASP A 92 4.02 -15.63 -9.03
N SER A 93 4.04 -14.30 -8.81
CA SER A 93 2.85 -13.46 -8.81
C SER A 93 2.27 -13.30 -10.21
N LYS A 94 1.00 -13.69 -10.40
CA LYS A 94 0.29 -13.51 -11.69
C LYS A 94 0.10 -12.01 -11.97
N GLN A 95 0.68 -11.50 -13.06
CA GLN A 95 0.65 -10.07 -13.44
C GLN A 95 -0.75 -9.46 -13.42
N LYS A 96 -1.77 -10.15 -13.95
CA LYS A 96 -3.16 -9.66 -13.91
C LYS A 96 -3.69 -9.51 -12.48
N ARG A 97 -3.39 -10.46 -11.59
CA ARG A 97 -3.80 -10.41 -10.18
C ARG A 97 -3.10 -9.25 -9.47
N PHE A 98 -1.80 -9.09 -9.70
CA PHE A 98 -1.00 -8.02 -9.12
C PHE A 98 -1.54 -6.64 -9.52
N LYS A 99 -1.81 -6.43 -10.81
CA LYS A 99 -2.38 -5.18 -11.32
C LYS A 99 -3.76 -4.88 -10.72
N ASN A 100 -4.65 -5.87 -10.70
CA ASN A 100 -5.98 -5.70 -10.11
C ASN A 100 -5.91 -5.36 -8.61
N GLN A 101 -4.97 -5.95 -7.88
CA GLN A 101 -4.74 -5.65 -6.47
C GLN A 101 -4.28 -4.20 -6.29
N LYS A 102 -3.29 -3.75 -7.08
CA LYS A 102 -2.83 -2.34 -7.07
C LYS A 102 -3.97 -1.38 -7.38
N GLU A 103 -4.74 -1.64 -8.44
CA GLU A 103 -5.89 -0.79 -8.81
C GLU A 103 -6.88 -0.68 -7.65
N SER A 104 -7.22 -1.79 -7.00
CA SER A 104 -8.11 -1.78 -5.83
C SER A 104 -7.56 -0.96 -4.66
N ILE A 105 -6.25 -0.99 -4.43
CA ILE A 105 -5.59 -0.17 -3.41
C ILE A 105 -5.67 1.31 -3.80
N ASP A 106 -5.26 1.65 -5.03
CA ASP A 106 -5.25 3.03 -5.53
C ASP A 106 -6.64 3.66 -5.42
N TYR A 107 -7.69 2.94 -5.83
CA TYR A 107 -9.07 3.43 -5.75
C TYR A 107 -9.49 3.76 -4.32
N PHE A 108 -9.12 2.93 -3.34
CA PHE A 108 -9.47 3.17 -1.94
C PHE A 108 -8.64 4.31 -1.32
N LEU A 109 -7.35 4.38 -1.61
CA LEU A 109 -6.51 5.49 -1.14
C LEU A 109 -6.99 6.82 -1.73
N GLN A 110 -7.37 6.84 -3.02
CA GLN A 110 -7.93 8.04 -3.64
C GLN A 110 -9.25 8.47 -3.00
N SER A 111 -10.15 7.54 -2.66
CA SER A 111 -11.41 7.90 -2.00
C SER A 111 -11.21 8.53 -0.62
N ILE A 112 -10.14 8.17 0.09
CA ILE A 112 -9.74 8.85 1.33
C ILE A 112 -9.30 10.29 1.03
N LEU A 113 -8.48 10.51 0.00
CA LEU A 113 -8.06 11.86 -0.38
C LEU A 113 -9.25 12.75 -0.79
N ASP A 114 -10.23 12.16 -1.48
CA ASP A 114 -11.45 12.86 -1.89
C ASP A 114 -12.29 13.26 -0.66
N GLU A 115 -12.42 12.39 0.35
CA GLU A 115 -13.13 12.69 1.61
C GLU A 115 -12.38 13.68 2.52
N LEU A 116 -11.06 13.80 2.35
CA LEU A 116 -10.22 14.76 3.08
C LEU A 116 -10.22 16.16 2.45
N SER A 117 -10.71 16.30 1.21
CA SER A 117 -10.72 17.55 0.42
C SER A 117 -11.79 18.54 0.88
#